data_AF-A0A6M0CH37-F1
#
_entry.id   AF-A0A6M0CH37-F1
#
_cell.length_a   1.000
_cell.length_b   1.000
_cell.length_c   1.000
_cell.angle_alpha   90.00
_cell.angle_beta   90.00
_cell.angle_gamma   90.00
#
_symmetry.space_group_name_H-M   'P 1'
#
loop_
_entity.id
_entity.type
_entity.pdbx_description
1 polymer ?
#
loop_
_entity_poly.entity_id
_entity_poly.type
_entity_poly.pdbx_seq_one_letter_code
_entity_poly.pdbx_strand_id
1 'polypeptide(L)'
;MIIFGTTGIKSTVKSGHFNCPQCEQNKPYRHRKVTQFFTLYFIPLIPLGNKGEYVECGSCKGTFVTRIIDNPSTNRDEFMSIYQKAIRHSMVMMMLADGEIDQNEKVQVLSIINKFGHNDIAMSDLDNLITEVKNENQDVTTYLKRVAPSLNEHGKEIIIKCAISVAASDGNVDQSELDMIAKMSQALDMSASHLKGIINEMTQPDTSFSQN
;
A
#
# COMPACT_ATOMS: atom_id res chain seq x y z
N MET A 1 -27.68 -15.33 22.82
CA MET A 1 -26.71 -15.32 21.70
C MET A 1 -25.41 -14.73 22.22
N ILE A 2 -24.28 -15.44 22.09
CA ILE A 2 -22.95 -14.92 22.44
C ILE A 2 -22.32 -14.39 21.15
N ILE A 3 -21.84 -13.14 21.18
CA ILE A 3 -21.16 -12.50 20.05
C ILE A 3 -19.69 -12.36 20.42
N PHE A 4 -18.81 -12.94 19.62
CA PHE A 4 -17.36 -12.84 19.80
C PHE A 4 -16.67 -12.50 18.48
N GLY A 5 -15.46 -11.92 18.57
CA GLY A 5 -14.67 -11.54 17.40
C GLY A 5 -13.24 -11.17 17.79
N THR A 6 -12.55 -10.48 16.89
CA THR A 6 -11.25 -9.88 17.21
C THR A 6 -11.15 -8.47 16.63
N THR A 7 -10.43 -7.58 17.29
CA THR A 7 -10.17 -6.22 16.80
C THR A 7 -8.71 -5.85 16.99
N GLY A 8 -8.16 -5.02 16.10
CA GLY A 8 -6.81 -4.47 16.22
C GLY A 8 -6.83 -3.10 16.87
N ILE A 9 -6.19 -2.96 18.03
CA ILE A 9 -6.04 -1.68 18.72
C ILE A 9 -4.65 -1.11 18.44
N LYS A 10 -4.58 0.15 17.99
CA LYS A 10 -3.33 0.86 17.73
C LYS A 10 -2.92 1.65 18.97
N SER A 11 -1.73 1.42 19.48
CA SER A 11 -1.13 2.19 20.58
C SER A 11 0.14 2.89 20.11
N THR A 12 0.41 4.09 20.62
CA THR A 12 1.68 4.77 20.38
C THR A 12 2.72 4.33 21.40
N VAL A 13 3.79 3.68 20.94
CA VAL A 13 4.92 3.24 21.78
C VAL A 13 5.88 4.40 22.05
N LYS A 14 6.17 5.18 21.02
CA LYS A 14 7.11 6.31 21.07
C LYS A 14 6.66 7.37 20.08
N SER A 15 7.02 8.63 20.34
CA SER A 15 6.92 9.70 19.36
C SER A 15 8.25 10.44 19.31
N GLY A 16 8.50 11.11 18.18
CA GLY A 16 9.75 11.83 17.97
C GLY A 16 9.73 12.57 16.65
N HIS A 17 10.91 12.85 16.13
CA HIS A 17 11.10 13.46 14.81
C HIS A 17 11.99 12.54 13.97
N PHE A 18 11.67 12.44 12.68
CA PHE A 18 12.44 11.68 11.71
C PHE A 18 12.41 12.41 10.37
N ASN A 19 13.41 12.16 9.53
CA ASN A 19 13.37 12.64 8.17
C ASN A 19 12.41 11.74 7.37
N CYS A 20 11.18 12.21 7.17
CA CYS A 20 10.12 11.44 6.54
C CYS A 20 10.46 11.19 5.05
N PRO A 21 10.55 9.93 4.59
CA PRO A 21 10.98 9.64 3.23
C PRO A 21 10.09 10.23 2.15
N GLN A 22 8.78 10.30 2.41
CA GLN A 22 7.79 10.83 1.48
C GLN A 22 7.70 12.37 1.52
N CYS A 23 8.06 13.01 2.64
CA CYS A 23 8.04 14.47 2.73
C CYS A 23 9.41 15.10 2.43
N GLU A 24 10.46 14.27 2.40
CA GLU A 24 11.86 14.65 2.31
C GLU A 24 12.30 15.71 3.33
N GLN A 25 11.61 15.74 4.46
CA GLN A 25 11.80 16.75 5.50
C GLN A 25 11.68 16.12 6.88
N ASN A 26 12.28 16.77 7.86
CA ASN A 26 12.11 16.41 9.25
C ASN A 26 10.66 16.66 9.69
N LYS A 27 9.94 15.59 10.09
CA LYS A 27 8.54 15.64 10.51
C LYS A 27 8.36 14.88 11.83
N PRO A 28 7.33 15.22 12.62
CA PRO A 28 6.98 14.43 13.79
C PRO A 28 6.53 13.03 13.36
N TYR A 29 6.84 12.01 14.16
CA TYR A 29 6.36 10.64 13.95
C TYR A 29 5.71 10.05 15.20
N ARG A 30 4.89 9.02 14.97
CA ARG A 30 4.36 8.12 16.00
C ARG A 30 4.76 6.69 15.67
N HIS A 31 5.54 6.07 16.55
CA HIS A 31 5.78 4.64 16.50
C HIS A 31 4.53 3.93 17.02
N ARG A 32 3.78 3.31 16.11
CA ARG A 32 2.54 2.60 16.37
C ARG A 32 2.81 1.11 16.52
N LYS A 33 2.13 0.52 17.48
CA LYS A 33 2.04 -0.93 17.67
C LYS A 33 0.58 -1.34 17.52
N VAL A 34 0.34 -2.38 16.73
CA VAL A 34 -0.99 -2.95 16.55
C VAL A 34 -1.08 -4.23 17.38
N THR A 35 -2.01 -4.25 18.33
CA THR A 35 -2.26 -5.44 19.15
C THR A 35 -3.66 -5.97 18.82
N GLN A 36 -3.76 -7.24 18.44
CA GLN A 36 -5.04 -7.90 18.23
C GLN A 36 -5.63 -8.29 19.59
N PHE A 37 -6.90 -8.02 19.80
CA PHE A 37 -7.67 -8.39 20.99
C PHE A 37 -8.83 -9.30 20.61
N PHE A 38 -9.12 -10.29 21.44
CA PHE A 38 -10.38 -11.01 21.45
C PHE A 38 -11.46 -10.07 21.99
N THR A 39 -12.57 -9.98 21.26
CA THR A 39 -13.74 -9.21 21.65
C THR A 39 -14.88 -10.12 22.06
N LEU A 40 -15.56 -9.78 23.16
CA LEU A 40 -16.82 -10.40 23.57
C LEU A 40 -17.85 -9.28 23.73
N TYR A 41 -18.99 -9.40 23.07
CA TYR A 41 -19.99 -8.33 23.00
C TYR A 41 -19.35 -6.98 22.60
N PHE A 42 -18.42 -7.02 21.64
CA PHE A 42 -17.65 -5.87 21.12
C PHE A 42 -16.67 -5.21 22.11
N ILE A 43 -16.54 -5.74 23.33
CA ILE A 43 -15.56 -5.26 24.31
C ILE A 43 -14.26 -6.05 24.10
N PRO A 44 -13.11 -5.39 23.81
CA PRO A 44 -11.81 -6.05 23.73
C PRO A 44 -11.35 -6.48 25.12
N LEU A 45 -11.28 -7.78 25.36
CA LEU A 45 -10.98 -8.34 26.69
C LEU A 45 -9.57 -8.90 26.80
N ILE A 46 -9.12 -9.67 25.80
CA ILE A 46 -7.89 -10.46 25.91
C ILE A 46 -6.97 -10.10 24.74
N PRO A 47 -5.75 -9.58 24.96
CA PRO A 47 -4.78 -9.39 23.89
C PRO A 47 -4.35 -10.76 23.35
N LEU A 48 -4.56 -10.98 22.05
CA LEU A 48 -4.21 -12.20 21.33
C LEU A 48 -2.80 -12.16 20.73
N GLY A 49 -2.21 -10.97 20.57
CA GLY A 49 -0.83 -10.82 20.11
C GLY A 49 -0.57 -9.55 19.32
N ASN A 50 0.71 -9.27 19.06
CA ASN A 50 1.12 -8.11 18.28
C ASN A 50 1.05 -8.44 16.78
N LYS A 51 0.35 -7.60 16.01
CA LYS A 51 0.22 -7.71 14.55
C LYS A 51 1.32 -6.99 13.79
N GLY A 52 2.12 -6.17 14.47
CA GLY A 52 3.24 -5.46 13.88
C GLY A 52 3.46 -4.09 14.53
N GLU A 53 4.59 -3.50 14.17
CA GLU A 53 5.02 -2.18 14.60
C GLU A 53 5.45 -1.36 13.38
N TYR A 54 5.08 -0.08 13.34
CA TYR A 54 5.39 0.82 12.23
C TYR A 54 5.51 2.27 12.71
N VAL A 55 6.15 3.12 11.91
CA VAL A 55 6.35 4.54 12.18
C VAL A 55 5.41 5.34 11.28
N GLU A 56 4.45 6.06 11.85
CA GLU A 56 3.50 6.92 11.15
C GLU A 56 4.00 8.37 11.13
N CYS A 57 4.11 8.99 9.95
CA CYS A 57 4.39 10.41 9.83
C CYS A 57 3.19 11.24 10.31
N GLY A 58 3.45 12.24 11.16
CA GLY A 58 2.42 13.15 11.66
C GLY A 58 1.82 14.04 10.58
N SER A 59 2.56 14.34 9.51
CA SER A 59 2.14 15.22 8.40
C SER A 59 1.50 14.47 7.25
N CYS A 60 2.25 13.65 6.49
CA CYS A 60 1.70 12.96 5.32
C CYS A 60 0.91 11.69 5.64
N LYS A 61 0.88 11.26 6.91
CA LYS A 61 0.27 10.00 7.37
C LYS A 61 0.87 8.72 6.78
N GLY A 62 1.92 8.84 5.97
CA GLY A 62 2.70 7.69 5.49
C GLY A 62 3.21 6.87 6.65
N THR A 63 3.15 5.54 6.53
CA THR A 63 3.75 4.64 7.52
C THR A 63 5.02 4.00 6.98
N PHE A 64 5.98 3.74 7.86
CA PHE A 64 7.33 3.25 7.55
C PHE A 64 7.72 2.11 8.50
N VAL A 65 8.66 1.25 8.10
CA VAL A 65 9.23 0.24 9.00
C VAL A 65 10.00 0.90 10.14
N THR A 66 10.02 0.26 11.32
CA THR A 66 10.63 0.86 12.53
C THR A 66 12.11 1.18 12.36
N ARG A 67 12.87 0.37 11.60
CA ARG A 67 14.32 0.56 11.35
C ARG A 67 14.71 1.94 10.80
N ILE A 68 13.76 2.70 10.26
CA ILE A 68 14.02 4.04 9.71
C ILE A 68 14.34 5.09 10.77
N ILE A 69 13.91 4.87 12.02
CA ILE A 69 14.23 5.76 13.14
C ILE A 69 15.55 5.38 13.82
N ASP A 70 16.05 4.15 13.61
CA ASP A 70 17.26 3.62 14.26
C ASP A 70 18.53 3.94 13.46
N ASN A 71 18.46 3.93 12.12
CA ASN A 71 19.57 4.34 11.26
C ASN A 71 19.06 5.06 9.99
N PRO A 72 18.86 6.39 10.05
CA PRO A 72 18.08 7.13 9.06
C PRO A 72 18.76 7.31 7.69
N SER A 73 20.08 7.13 7.58
CA SER A 73 20.81 7.32 6.31
C SER A 73 20.87 6.04 5.47
N THR A 74 21.29 4.91 6.03
CA THR A 74 21.50 3.67 5.24
C THR A 74 20.21 2.91 4.97
N ASN A 75 19.27 2.87 5.93
CA ASN A 75 18.01 2.13 5.76
C ASN A 75 16.99 2.88 4.89
N ARG A 76 17.11 4.20 4.75
CA ARG A 76 16.16 5.03 4.00
C ARG A 76 16.27 4.78 2.51
N ASP A 77 17.48 4.87 1.94
CA ASP A 77 17.69 4.75 0.51
C ASP A 77 17.39 3.32 0.02
N GLU A 78 17.77 2.32 0.80
CA GLU A 78 17.44 0.92 0.54
C GLU A 78 15.92 0.67 0.67
N PHE A 79 15.25 1.19 1.69
CA PHE A 79 13.80 1.03 1.83
C PHE A 79 13.03 1.75 0.72
N MET A 80 13.43 2.98 0.37
CA MET A 80 12.78 3.77 -0.68
C MET A 80 13.00 3.14 -2.05
N SER A 81 14.20 2.62 -2.34
CA SER A 81 14.45 1.92 -3.60
C SER A 81 13.64 0.63 -3.71
N ILE A 82 13.52 -0.17 -2.64
CA ILE A 82 12.66 -1.36 -2.62
C ILE A 82 11.20 -0.96 -2.80
N TYR A 83 10.74 0.07 -2.10
CA TYR A 83 9.36 0.54 -2.15
C TYR A 83 8.98 1.07 -3.54
N GLN A 84 9.84 1.91 -4.12
CA GLN A 84 9.68 2.43 -5.48
C GLN A 84 9.69 1.31 -6.51
N LYS A 85 10.62 0.36 -6.38
CA LYS A 85 10.67 -0.81 -7.26
C LYS A 85 9.41 -1.64 -7.14
N ALA A 86 8.90 -1.86 -5.92
CA ALA A 86 7.67 -2.58 -5.66
C ALA A 86 6.46 -1.91 -6.32
N ILE A 87 6.24 -0.61 -6.12
CA ILE A 87 5.13 0.11 -6.75
C ILE A 87 5.26 0.05 -8.27
N ARG A 88 6.40 0.50 -8.81
CA ARG A 88 6.65 0.59 -10.25
C ARG A 88 6.38 -0.74 -10.95
N HIS A 89 6.93 -1.81 -10.42
CA HIS A 89 6.84 -3.13 -11.02
C HIS A 89 5.44 -3.75 -10.83
N SER A 90 4.80 -3.56 -9.67
CA SER A 90 3.44 -4.06 -9.42
C SER A 90 2.39 -3.36 -10.29
N MET A 91 2.53 -2.05 -10.54
CA MET A 91 1.60 -1.31 -11.39
C MET A 91 1.69 -1.74 -12.86
N VAL A 92 2.91 -1.97 -13.34
CA VAL A 92 3.09 -2.50 -14.71
C VAL A 92 2.54 -3.91 -14.82
N MET A 93 2.78 -4.79 -13.84
CA MET A 93 2.19 -6.13 -13.88
C MET A 93 0.66 -6.11 -13.78
N MET A 94 0.07 -5.18 -13.03
CA MET A 94 -1.38 -4.99 -12.97
C MET A 94 -1.94 -4.61 -14.34
N MET A 95 -1.35 -3.61 -14.99
CA MET A 95 -1.72 -3.17 -16.35
C MET A 95 -1.43 -4.21 -17.44
N LEU A 96 -0.65 -5.26 -17.14
CA LEU A 96 -0.37 -6.37 -18.07
C LEU A 96 -1.24 -7.60 -17.82
N ALA A 97 -2.10 -7.56 -16.80
CA ALA A 97 -2.79 -8.74 -16.27
C ALA A 97 -3.78 -9.36 -17.25
N ASP A 98 -4.53 -8.53 -17.96
CA ASP A 98 -5.55 -8.90 -18.94
C ASP A 98 -4.99 -8.99 -20.38
N GLY A 99 -3.81 -8.41 -20.61
CA GLY A 99 -3.08 -8.45 -21.88
C GLY A 99 -3.49 -7.35 -22.86
N GLU A 100 -4.46 -6.51 -22.49
CA GLU A 100 -4.79 -5.28 -23.19
C GLU A 100 -4.14 -4.12 -22.44
N ILE A 101 -3.62 -3.13 -23.15
CA ILE A 101 -3.02 -1.96 -22.50
C ILE A 101 -3.66 -0.75 -23.15
N ASP A 102 -4.45 -0.02 -22.37
CA ASP A 102 -5.05 1.21 -22.86
C ASP A 102 -4.15 2.44 -22.58
N GLN A 103 -4.44 3.54 -23.27
CA GLN A 103 -3.64 4.76 -23.15
C GLN A 103 -3.89 5.50 -21.82
N ASN A 104 -5.10 5.42 -21.26
CA ASN A 104 -5.46 6.00 -19.96
C ASN A 104 -4.76 5.25 -18.82
N GLU A 105 -4.71 3.93 -18.86
CA GLU A 105 -3.96 3.10 -17.91
C GLU A 105 -2.47 3.43 -17.96
N LYS A 106 -1.88 3.55 -19.16
CA LYS A 106 -0.47 3.96 -19.30
C LYS A 106 -0.22 5.32 -18.66
N VAL A 107 -1.10 6.30 -18.92
CA VAL A 107 -0.99 7.64 -18.32
C VAL A 107 -1.14 7.56 -16.80
N GLN A 108 -2.06 6.74 -16.30
CA GLN A 108 -2.29 6.57 -14.88
C GLN A 108 -1.11 5.90 -14.19
N VAL A 109 -0.57 4.82 -14.75
CA VAL A 109 0.64 4.13 -14.27
C VAL A 109 1.84 5.08 -14.28
N LEU A 110 2.01 5.86 -15.36
CA LEU A 110 3.08 6.87 -15.44
C LEU A 110 2.96 7.90 -14.30
N SER A 111 1.74 8.40 -14.06
CA SER A 111 1.48 9.35 -12.98
C SER A 111 1.81 8.78 -11.60
N ILE A 112 1.49 7.50 -11.37
CA ILE A 112 1.77 6.79 -10.12
C ILE A 112 3.28 6.60 -9.95
N ILE A 113 3.99 6.15 -11.00
CA ILE A 113 5.44 5.95 -10.95
C ILE A 113 6.14 7.27 -10.62
N ASN A 114 5.75 8.37 -11.28
CA ASN A 114 6.34 9.68 -11.05
C ASN A 114 6.00 10.23 -9.64
N LYS A 115 4.79 9.95 -9.13
CA LYS A 115 4.38 10.35 -7.79
C LYS A 115 5.20 9.69 -6.67
N PHE A 116 5.62 8.44 -6.85
CA PHE A 116 6.36 7.70 -5.82
C PHE A 116 7.87 7.60 -6.11
N GLY A 117 8.30 7.91 -7.33
CA GLY A 117 9.70 7.94 -7.76
C GLY A 117 10.44 9.19 -7.31
N HIS A 118 11.77 9.16 -7.42
CA HIS A 118 12.62 10.33 -7.17
C HIS A 118 12.75 11.26 -8.39
N ASN A 119 12.64 10.70 -9.59
CA ASN A 119 12.73 11.44 -10.85
C ASN A 119 11.57 11.03 -11.75
N ASP A 120 10.98 12.00 -12.41
CA ASP A 120 9.96 11.76 -13.42
C ASP A 120 10.56 11.01 -14.61
N ILE A 121 9.87 9.97 -15.04
CA ILE A 121 10.18 9.24 -16.26
C ILE A 121 9.25 9.68 -17.39
N ALA A 122 9.70 9.55 -18.63
CA ALA A 122 8.88 9.82 -19.80
C ALA A 122 8.10 8.57 -20.22
N MET A 123 7.12 8.74 -21.12
CA MET A 123 6.34 7.62 -21.67
C MET A 123 7.24 6.57 -22.34
N SER A 124 8.32 7.00 -23.01
CA SER A 124 9.31 6.09 -23.61
C SER A 124 10.03 5.21 -22.59
N ASP A 125 10.30 5.73 -21.39
CA ASP A 125 10.92 4.98 -20.31
C ASP A 125 9.94 3.98 -19.69
N LEU A 126 8.65 4.34 -19.66
CA LEU A 126 7.59 3.42 -19.27
C LEU A 126 7.45 2.28 -20.30
N ASP A 127 7.55 2.55 -21.61
CA ASP A 127 7.52 1.49 -22.63
C ASP A 127 8.71 0.51 -22.49
N ASN A 128 9.90 1.01 -22.13
CA ASN A 128 11.05 0.16 -21.82
C ASN A 128 10.78 -0.73 -20.61
N LEU A 129 10.18 -0.17 -19.56
CA LEU A 129 9.79 -0.91 -18.36
C LEU A 129 8.72 -1.97 -18.66
N ILE A 130 7.71 -1.64 -19.45
CA ILE A 130 6.69 -2.59 -19.88
C ILE A 130 7.35 -3.78 -20.60
N THR A 131 8.33 -3.50 -21.46
CA THR A 131 9.09 -4.53 -22.18
C THR A 131 9.90 -5.40 -21.23
N GLU A 132 10.58 -4.80 -20.25
CA GLU A 132 11.32 -5.53 -19.20
C GLU A 132 10.41 -6.47 -18.43
N VAL A 133 9.29 -5.97 -17.91
CA VAL A 133 8.33 -6.77 -17.13
C VAL A 133 7.69 -7.88 -17.96
N LYS A 134 7.34 -7.61 -19.23
CA LYS A 134 6.84 -8.64 -20.15
C LYS A 134 7.85 -9.77 -20.35
N ASN A 135 9.14 -9.44 -20.47
CA ASN A 135 10.20 -10.42 -20.68
C ASN A 135 10.50 -11.26 -19.43
N GLU A 136 10.31 -10.72 -18.23
CA GLU A 136 10.42 -11.48 -16.99
C GLU A 136 9.37 -12.61 -16.89
N ASN A 137 8.21 -12.41 -17.52
CA ASN A 137 7.10 -13.38 -17.57
C ASN A 137 6.75 -13.96 -16.18
N GLN A 138 6.82 -13.09 -15.17
CA GLN A 138 6.55 -13.45 -13.78
C GLN A 138 5.10 -13.07 -13.42
N ASP A 139 4.41 -13.97 -12.71
CA ASP A 139 3.09 -13.70 -12.16
C ASP A 139 3.14 -12.65 -11.02
N VAL A 140 2.21 -11.69 -11.02
CA VAL A 140 2.16 -10.59 -10.06
C VAL A 140 2.09 -11.06 -8.62
N THR A 141 1.38 -12.17 -8.34
CA THR A 141 1.24 -12.68 -6.97
C THR A 141 2.55 -13.27 -6.47
N THR A 142 3.33 -13.87 -7.37
CA THR A 142 4.65 -14.41 -7.07
C THR A 142 5.63 -13.28 -6.73
N TYR A 143 5.60 -12.19 -7.50
CA TYR A 143 6.40 -11.00 -7.20
C TYR A 143 6.00 -10.38 -5.85
N LEU A 144 4.70 -10.14 -5.65
CA LEU A 144 4.18 -9.49 -4.46
C LEU A 144 4.48 -10.29 -3.19
N LYS A 145 4.34 -11.63 -3.21
CA LYS A 145 4.74 -12.49 -2.07
C LYS A 145 6.22 -12.35 -1.70
N ARG A 146 7.10 -12.13 -2.69
CA ARG A 146 8.53 -11.95 -2.47
C ARG A 146 8.86 -10.60 -1.83
N VAL A 147 8.16 -9.53 -2.23
CA VAL A 147 8.41 -8.18 -1.71
C VAL A 147 7.59 -7.83 -0.47
N ALA A 148 6.48 -8.52 -0.22
CA ALA A 148 5.57 -8.28 0.90
C ALA A 148 6.28 -8.22 2.28
N PRO A 149 7.26 -9.08 2.61
CA PRO A 149 7.96 -9.02 3.90
C PRO A 149 8.81 -7.75 4.08
N SER A 150 9.21 -7.10 2.98
CA SER A 150 9.98 -5.85 3.00
C SER A 150 9.08 -4.61 3.06
N LEU A 151 7.77 -4.78 2.90
CA LEU A 151 6.76 -3.73 2.97
C LEU A 151 6.08 -3.75 4.35
N ASN A 152 5.69 -2.58 4.82
CA ASN A 152 4.78 -2.47 5.95
C ASN A 152 3.32 -2.46 5.49
N GLU A 153 2.39 -2.50 6.45
CA GLU A 153 0.95 -2.53 6.17
C GLU A 153 0.47 -1.37 5.29
N HIS A 154 0.98 -0.15 5.49
CA HIS A 154 0.62 0.98 4.63
C HIS A 154 1.19 0.84 3.21
N GLY A 155 2.40 0.34 3.06
CA GLY A 155 2.99 0.14 1.74
C GLY A 155 2.21 -0.88 0.92
N LYS A 156 1.73 -1.94 1.58
CA LYS A 156 0.79 -2.92 1.01
C LYS A 156 -0.53 -2.26 0.61
N GLU A 157 -1.08 -1.42 1.48
CA GLU A 157 -2.32 -0.66 1.22
C GLU A 157 -2.16 0.29 0.03
N ILE A 158 -1.04 1.03 -0.06
CA ILE A 158 -0.75 1.94 -1.16
C ILE A 158 -0.64 1.19 -2.49
N ILE A 159 0.01 0.02 -2.52
CA ILE A 159 0.07 -0.80 -3.74
C ILE A 159 -1.35 -1.14 -4.22
N ILE A 160 -2.26 -1.53 -3.31
CA ILE A 160 -3.65 -1.83 -3.67
C ILE A 160 -4.43 -0.58 -4.10
N LYS A 161 -4.26 0.54 -3.40
CA LYS A 161 -4.89 1.81 -3.77
C LYS A 161 -4.45 2.26 -5.17
N CYS A 162 -3.18 2.11 -5.48
CA CYS A 162 -2.65 2.40 -6.81
C CYS A 162 -3.21 1.43 -7.86
N ALA A 163 -3.29 0.13 -7.57
CA ALA A 163 -3.87 -0.86 -8.49
C ALA A 163 -5.35 -0.55 -8.82
N ILE A 164 -6.15 -0.22 -7.80
CA ILE A 164 -7.55 0.21 -7.97
C ILE A 164 -7.62 1.49 -8.80
N SER A 165 -6.71 2.44 -8.56
CA SER A 165 -6.67 3.69 -9.33
C SER A 165 -6.31 3.49 -10.79
N VAL A 166 -5.48 2.50 -11.13
CA VAL A 166 -5.16 2.13 -12.52
C VAL A 166 -6.38 1.51 -13.18
N ALA A 167 -6.98 0.52 -12.51
CA ALA A 167 -8.15 -0.18 -13.02
C ALA A 167 -9.37 0.75 -13.21
N ALA A 168 -9.52 1.78 -12.38
CA ALA A 168 -10.60 2.75 -12.51
C ALA A 168 -10.31 3.91 -13.49
N SER A 169 -9.19 3.87 -14.24
CA SER A 169 -8.70 5.03 -15.00
C SER A 169 -9.58 5.40 -16.19
N ASP A 170 -10.29 4.44 -16.77
CA ASP A 170 -11.24 4.62 -17.88
C ASP A 170 -12.70 4.83 -17.40
N GLY A 171 -12.93 4.74 -16.08
CA GLY A 171 -14.23 4.89 -15.42
C GLY A 171 -15.04 3.61 -15.26
N ASN A 172 -14.56 2.43 -15.72
CA ASN A 172 -15.22 1.15 -15.53
C ASN A 172 -14.23 0.09 -15.07
N VAL A 173 -14.39 -0.40 -13.84
CA VAL A 173 -13.59 -1.53 -13.37
C VAL A 173 -14.29 -2.84 -13.72
N ASP A 174 -13.63 -3.70 -14.49
CA ASP A 174 -14.17 -4.99 -14.90
C ASP A 174 -13.95 -6.09 -13.84
N GLN A 175 -14.52 -7.28 -14.08
CA GLN A 175 -14.38 -8.40 -13.14
C GLN A 175 -12.95 -8.99 -13.14
N SER A 176 -12.25 -8.95 -14.28
CA SER A 176 -10.87 -9.40 -14.44
C SER A 176 -9.92 -8.63 -13.53
N GLU A 177 -10.07 -7.31 -13.52
CA GLU A 177 -9.28 -6.37 -12.74
C GLU A 177 -9.57 -6.51 -11.25
N LEU A 178 -10.84 -6.63 -10.87
CA LEU A 178 -11.22 -6.90 -9.48
C LEU A 178 -10.65 -8.23 -8.98
N ASP A 179 -10.69 -9.27 -9.81
CA ASP A 179 -10.11 -10.57 -9.49
C ASP A 179 -8.58 -10.48 -9.35
N MET A 180 -7.91 -9.67 -10.19
CA MET A 180 -6.47 -9.43 -10.10
C MET A 180 -6.11 -8.65 -8.84
N ILE A 181 -6.83 -7.58 -8.52
CA ILE A 181 -6.66 -6.80 -7.28
C ILE A 181 -6.88 -7.69 -6.05
N ALA A 182 -7.89 -8.58 -6.09
CA ALA A 182 -8.13 -9.54 -5.02
C ALA A 182 -6.93 -10.50 -4.84
N LYS A 183 -6.38 -11.04 -5.92
CA LYS A 183 -5.17 -11.89 -5.89
C LYS A 183 -3.94 -11.13 -5.36
N MET A 184 -3.73 -9.88 -5.80
CA MET A 184 -2.67 -9.01 -5.29
C MET A 184 -2.81 -8.79 -3.78
N SER A 185 -4.04 -8.55 -3.30
CA SER A 185 -4.28 -8.32 -1.88
C SER A 185 -3.93 -9.54 -1.01
N GLN A 186 -4.27 -10.74 -1.49
CA GLN A 186 -3.94 -12.00 -0.82
C GLN A 186 -2.42 -12.23 -0.82
N ALA A 187 -1.74 -11.92 -1.93
CA ALA A 187 -0.28 -12.02 -2.03
C ALA A 187 0.47 -11.08 -1.08
N LEU A 188 -0.18 -9.99 -0.66
CA LEU A 188 0.33 -9.02 0.31
C LEU A 188 -0.13 -9.31 1.76
N ASP A 189 -0.74 -10.47 2.02
CA ASP A 189 -1.30 -10.88 3.32
C ASP A 189 -2.43 -9.98 3.84
N MET A 190 -3.17 -9.30 2.95
CA MET A 190 -4.36 -8.53 3.34
C MET A 190 -5.60 -9.42 3.42
N SER A 191 -6.44 -9.17 4.44
CA SER A 191 -7.74 -9.83 4.55
C SER A 191 -8.73 -9.27 3.54
N ALA A 192 -9.71 -10.08 3.13
CA ALA A 192 -10.80 -9.65 2.26
C ALA A 192 -11.59 -8.46 2.84
N SER A 193 -11.74 -8.40 4.16
CA SER A 193 -12.39 -7.27 4.85
C SER A 193 -11.58 -5.97 4.72
N HIS A 194 -10.25 -6.05 4.75
CA HIS A 194 -9.39 -4.88 4.57
C HIS A 194 -9.47 -4.38 3.13
N LEU A 195 -9.34 -5.29 2.15
CA LEU A 195 -9.51 -4.95 0.74
C LEU A 195 -10.86 -4.27 0.46
N LYS A 196 -11.95 -4.83 0.98
CA LYS A 196 -13.29 -4.24 0.84
C LYS A 196 -13.36 -2.83 1.44
N GLY A 197 -12.68 -2.59 2.56
CA GLY A 197 -12.56 -1.27 3.16
C GLY A 197 -11.87 -0.27 2.24
N ILE A 198 -10.76 -0.68 1.61
CA ILE A 198 -10.01 0.14 0.66
C ILE A 198 -10.86 0.46 -0.58
N ILE A 199 -11.51 -0.55 -1.17
CA ILE A 199 -12.37 -0.35 -2.35
C ILE A 199 -13.48 0.65 -2.03
N ASN A 200 -14.14 0.52 -0.88
CA ASN A 200 -15.17 1.46 -0.44
C ASN A 200 -14.62 2.88 -0.24
N GLU A 201 -13.44 3.03 0.36
CA GLU A 201 -12.78 4.34 0.52
C GLU A 201 -12.51 4.99 -0.83
N MET A 202 -12.07 4.22 -1.83
CA MET A 202 -11.73 4.75 -3.15
C MET A 202 -12.93 4.99 -4.08
N THR A 203 -14.07 4.35 -3.81
CA THR A 203 -15.29 4.48 -4.64
C THR A 203 -16.33 5.44 -4.08
N GLN A 204 -16.24 5.83 -2.80
CA GLN A 204 -17.14 6.83 -2.23
C GLN A 204 -16.57 8.24 -2.42
N PRO A 205 -17.37 9.21 -2.93
CA PRO A 205 -16.98 10.62 -2.87
C PRO A 205 -16.89 11.02 -1.40
N ASP A 206 -15.84 11.77 -1.02
CA ASP A 206 -15.63 12.30 0.32
C ASP A 206 -16.94 12.82 0.93
N THR A 207 -17.61 12.00 1.76
CA THR A 207 -18.62 12.50 2.67
C THR A 207 -17.87 13.17 3.81
N SER A 208 -17.36 14.37 3.50
CA SER A 208 -17.07 15.37 4.51
C SER A 208 -18.30 15.44 5.42
N PHE A 209 -18.12 15.03 6.67
CA PHE A 209 -19.14 15.21 7.69
C PHE A 209 -19.45 16.70 7.76
N SER A 210 -20.64 17.04 7.27
CA SER A 210 -21.25 18.35 7.42
C SER A 210 -21.22 18.73 8.90
N GLN A 211 -20.73 19.94 9.16
CA GLN A 211 -20.68 20.56 10.48
C GLN A 211 -22.08 20.57 11.11
N ASN A 212 -22.17 20.13 12.36
CA ASN A 212 -23.18 20.57 13.31
C ASN A 212 -22.47 20.97 14.60
#